data_AF-A0A810KVR7-F1
#
_entry.id   AF-A0A810KVR7-F1
#
_cell.length_a   1.000
_cell.length_b   1.000
_cell.length_c   1.000
_cell.angle_alpha   90.00
_cell.angle_beta   90.00
_cell.angle_gamma   90.00
#
_symmetry.space_group_name_H-M   'P 1'
#
loop_
_entity.id
_entity.type
_entity.pdbx_description
1 polymer ?
#
loop_
_entity_poly.entity_id
_entity_poly.type
_entity_poly.pdbx_seq_one_letter_code
_entity_poly.pdbx_strand_id
1 'polypeptide(L)'
;MLTDARAVTVRPMVGADAEPVLAIYQAGLDTGQASFETTAPDWDRFDATHLPEHRHVALAAGEVVGWVAVSAVSIFPDNTASLALHAACGFRTIGVRERIARHHDRWRDTLLLERRSPTIT
;
A
#
# COMPACT_ATOMS: atom_id res chain seq x y z
N MET A 1 -34.26 -9.74 -9.59
CA MET A 1 -33.25 -9.44 -10.62
C MET A 1 -31.99 -10.17 -10.22
N LEU A 2 -31.60 -11.18 -10.99
CA LEU A 2 -30.47 -12.05 -10.67
C LEU A 2 -29.17 -11.23 -10.75
N THR A 3 -28.46 -11.14 -9.63
CA THR A 3 -27.05 -10.75 -9.61
C THR A 3 -26.30 -11.84 -10.36
N ASP A 4 -25.88 -11.55 -11.59
CA ASP A 4 -24.88 -12.36 -12.29
C ASP A 4 -23.59 -12.27 -11.46
N ALA A 5 -23.38 -13.26 -10.59
CA ALA A 5 -22.14 -13.41 -9.87
C ALA A 5 -21.09 -13.88 -10.86
N ARG A 6 -20.57 -12.95 -11.67
CA ARG A 6 -19.37 -13.21 -12.48
C ARG A 6 -18.33 -13.82 -11.56
N ALA A 7 -17.83 -14.99 -11.92
CA ALA A 7 -16.79 -15.66 -11.15
C ALA A 7 -15.60 -14.70 -11.00
N VAL A 8 -15.35 -14.27 -9.76
CA VAL A 8 -14.22 -13.40 -9.43
C VAL A 8 -13.02 -14.27 -9.16
N THR A 9 -11.90 -13.96 -9.82
CA THR A 9 -10.59 -14.57 -9.54
C THR A 9 -9.65 -13.53 -8.97
N VAL A 10 -8.69 -13.94 -8.16
CA VAL A 10 -7.65 -13.05 -7.60
C VAL A 10 -6.28 -13.56 -8.02
N ARG A 11 -5.41 -12.66 -8.45
CA ARG A 11 -4.01 -12.98 -8.80
C ARG A 11 -3.05 -11.86 -8.39
N PRO A 12 -1.74 -12.14 -8.31
CA PRO A 12 -0.73 -11.09 -8.14
C PRO A 12 -0.89 -9.99 -9.20
N MET A 13 -0.67 -8.74 -8.78
CA MET A 13 -0.70 -7.59 -9.66
C MET A 13 0.60 -7.50 -10.46
N VAL A 14 0.48 -7.24 -11.76
CA VAL A 14 1.60 -7.05 -12.69
C VAL A 14 1.55 -5.65 -13.31
N GLY A 15 2.64 -5.21 -13.95
CA GLY A 15 2.71 -3.86 -14.55
C GLY A 15 1.63 -3.59 -15.60
N ALA A 16 1.14 -4.61 -16.30
CA ALA A 16 0.04 -4.47 -17.26
C ALA A 16 -1.31 -4.10 -16.60
N ASP A 17 -1.44 -4.26 -15.28
CA ASP A 17 -2.64 -3.87 -14.54
C ASP A 17 -2.64 -2.39 -14.14
N ALA A 18 -1.57 -1.64 -14.43
CA ALA A 18 -1.37 -0.28 -13.95
C ALA A 18 -2.55 0.64 -14.29
N GLU A 19 -2.96 0.65 -15.56
CA GLU A 19 -4.05 1.51 -16.04
C GLU A 19 -5.37 1.25 -15.29
N PRO A 20 -5.92 0.02 -15.25
CA PRO A 20 -7.18 -0.20 -14.53
C PRO A 20 -7.05 -0.03 -13.01
N VAL A 21 -5.90 -0.34 -12.40
CA VAL A 21 -5.66 -0.13 -10.96
C VAL A 21 -5.70 1.35 -10.61
N LEU A 22 -4.98 2.20 -11.36
CA LEU A 22 -4.94 3.64 -11.13
C LEU A 22 -6.29 4.30 -11.45
N ALA A 23 -7.03 3.80 -12.45
CA ALA A 23 -8.39 4.27 -12.74
C ALA A 23 -9.34 3.98 -11.56
N ILE A 24 -9.30 2.77 -11.00
CA ILE A 24 -10.09 2.42 -9.81
C ILE A 24 -9.68 3.27 -8.60
N TYR A 25 -8.38 3.53 -8.43
CA TYR A 25 -7.89 4.38 -7.34
C TYR A 25 -8.44 5.81 -7.50
N GLN A 26 -8.30 6.43 -8.67
CA GLN A 26 -8.83 7.78 -8.92
C GLN A 26 -10.33 7.84 -8.69
N ALA A 27 -11.10 6.88 -9.20
CA ALA A 27 -12.54 6.82 -8.99
C ALA A 27 -12.91 6.78 -7.49
N GLY A 28 -12.11 6.11 -6.67
CA GLY A 28 -12.26 6.13 -5.21
C GLY A 28 -11.96 7.50 -4.60
N LEU A 29 -10.88 8.18 -5.03
CA LEU A 29 -10.54 9.52 -4.58
C LEU A 29 -11.60 10.56 -4.95
N ASP A 30 -12.19 10.45 -6.15
CA ASP A 30 -13.24 11.35 -6.65
C ASP A 30 -14.49 11.35 -5.75
N THR A 31 -14.71 10.28 -4.96
CA THR A 31 -15.78 10.23 -3.96
C THR A 31 -15.50 11.06 -2.71
N GLY A 32 -14.24 11.43 -2.46
CA GLY A 32 -13.80 12.10 -1.23
C GLY A 32 -13.83 11.24 0.03
N GLN A 33 -14.05 9.91 -0.07
CA GLN A 33 -14.13 9.00 1.08
C GLN A 33 -12.93 8.07 1.25
N ALA A 34 -11.98 8.06 0.30
CA ALA A 34 -10.92 7.05 0.24
C ALA A 34 -9.58 7.47 0.90
N SER A 35 -9.15 8.72 0.71
CA SER A 35 -7.85 9.23 1.18
C SER A 35 -7.88 10.75 1.29
N PHE A 36 -6.87 11.34 1.93
CA PHE A 36 -6.61 12.80 1.88
C PHE A 36 -6.02 13.26 0.54
N GLU A 37 -5.46 12.33 -0.25
CA GLU A 37 -5.00 12.60 -1.60
C GLU A 37 -6.21 12.83 -2.53
N THR A 38 -6.09 13.72 -3.50
CA THR A 38 -7.15 14.01 -4.49
C THR A 38 -6.85 13.44 -5.87
N THR A 39 -5.61 13.00 -6.11
CA THR A 39 -5.18 12.44 -7.38
C THR A 39 -4.43 11.13 -7.13
N ALA A 40 -4.75 10.11 -7.91
CA ALA A 40 -4.03 8.84 -7.88
C ALA A 40 -2.55 9.08 -8.27
N PRO A 41 -1.61 8.36 -7.67
CA PRO A 41 -0.21 8.47 -8.06
C PRO A 41 -0.02 7.99 -9.51
N ASP A 42 1.11 8.35 -10.13
CA ASP A 42 1.58 7.60 -11.29
C ASP A 42 1.99 6.18 -10.91
N TRP A 43 2.22 5.34 -11.93
CA TRP A 43 2.57 3.94 -11.70
C TRP A 43 3.91 3.78 -10.97
N ASP A 44 4.92 4.59 -11.29
CA ASP A 44 6.24 4.50 -10.66
C ASP A 44 6.17 4.78 -9.16
N ARG A 45 5.38 5.79 -8.75
CA ARG A 45 5.14 6.09 -7.34
C ARG A 45 4.29 5.02 -6.68
N PHE A 46 3.26 4.50 -7.36
CA PHE A 46 2.49 3.37 -6.83
C PHE A 46 3.39 2.16 -6.57
N ASP A 47 4.22 1.78 -7.54
CA ASP A 47 5.14 0.65 -7.49
C ASP A 47 6.20 0.82 -6.39
N ALA A 48 6.74 2.03 -6.24
CA ALA A 48 7.72 2.34 -5.19
C ALA A 48 7.14 2.36 -3.76
N THR A 49 5.82 2.50 -3.61
CA THR A 49 5.17 2.65 -2.29
C THR A 49 4.32 1.46 -1.86
N HIS A 50 4.12 0.48 -2.75
CA HIS A 50 3.38 -0.75 -2.47
C HIS A 50 4.24 -1.97 -2.77
N LEU A 51 4.29 -2.91 -1.84
CA LEU A 51 5.18 -4.07 -1.90
C LEU A 51 4.78 -5.00 -3.07
N PRO A 52 5.67 -5.29 -4.04
CA PRO A 52 5.34 -6.05 -5.23
C PRO A 52 4.77 -7.45 -4.97
N GLU A 53 5.22 -8.13 -3.92
CA GLU A 53 4.76 -9.47 -3.54
C GLU A 53 3.44 -9.46 -2.75
N HIS A 54 2.97 -8.29 -2.30
CA HIS A 54 1.83 -8.13 -1.42
C HIS A 54 0.74 -7.26 -2.04
N ARG A 55 0.60 -7.35 -3.37
CA ARG A 55 -0.42 -6.65 -4.14
C ARG A 55 -1.12 -7.59 -5.12
N HIS A 56 -2.44 -7.47 -5.18
CA HIS A 56 -3.30 -8.37 -5.93
C HIS A 56 -4.42 -7.61 -6.64
N VAL A 57 -4.86 -8.14 -7.77
CA VAL A 57 -6.05 -7.67 -8.49
C VAL A 57 -7.14 -8.74 -8.45
N ALA A 58 -8.39 -8.29 -8.36
CA ALA A 58 -9.58 -9.09 -8.55
C ALA A 58 -10.07 -8.92 -10.00
N LEU A 59 -10.33 -10.01 -10.69
CA LEU A 59 -10.83 -10.01 -12.06
C LEU A 59 -12.22 -10.61 -12.16
N ALA A 60 -13.10 -9.98 -12.94
CA ALA A 60 -14.40 -10.53 -13.33
C ALA A 60 -14.51 -10.48 -14.86
N ALA A 61 -14.77 -11.63 -15.49
CA ALA A 61 -14.81 -11.75 -16.96
C ALA A 61 -13.53 -11.23 -17.66
N GLY A 62 -12.36 -11.38 -17.03
CA GLY A 62 -11.06 -10.95 -17.56
C GLY A 62 -10.70 -9.49 -17.27
N GLU A 63 -11.64 -8.70 -16.74
CA GLU A 63 -11.42 -7.29 -16.42
C GLU A 63 -11.07 -7.10 -14.95
N VAL A 64 -10.14 -6.20 -14.65
CA VAL A 64 -9.81 -5.81 -13.27
C VAL A 64 -10.98 -5.02 -12.68
N VAL A 65 -11.58 -5.55 -11.61
CA VAL A 65 -12.73 -4.95 -10.92
C VAL A 65 -12.41 -4.44 -9.52
N GLY A 66 -11.20 -4.71 -9.04
CA GLY A 66 -10.73 -4.27 -7.73
C GLY A 66 -9.27 -4.66 -7.50
N TRP A 67 -8.67 -4.08 -6.48
CA TRP A 67 -7.29 -4.38 -6.11
C TRP A 67 -7.06 -4.16 -4.62
N VAL A 68 -5.98 -4.75 -4.11
CA VAL A 68 -5.47 -4.52 -2.76
C VAL A 68 -3.95 -4.52 -2.81
N ALA A 69 -3.32 -3.68 -2.00
CA ALA A 69 -1.88 -3.67 -1.85
C ALA A 69 -1.46 -3.31 -0.42
N VAL A 70 -0.29 -3.79 -0.03
CA VAL A 70 0.34 -3.47 1.26
C VAL A 70 1.48 -2.48 1.03
N SER A 71 1.53 -1.42 1.83
CA SER A 71 2.68 -0.50 1.89
C SER A 71 3.58 -0.82 3.07
N ALA A 72 4.87 -0.51 2.93
CA ALA A 72 5.81 -0.61 4.05
C ALA A 72 5.39 0.33 5.19
N VAL A 73 5.49 -0.15 6.43
CA VAL A 73 5.31 0.69 7.62
C VAL A 73 6.40 1.77 7.62
N SER A 74 6.00 3.02 7.82
CA SER A 74 6.91 4.14 8.04
C SER A 74 6.57 4.83 9.35
N ILE A 75 7.54 4.92 10.26
CA ILE A 75 7.35 5.53 11.58
C ILE A 75 8.41 6.61 11.79
N PHE A 76 8.03 7.79 12.24
CA PHE A 76 9.01 8.81 12.62
C PHE A 76 9.86 8.32 13.81
N PRO A 77 11.19 8.54 13.80
CA PRO A 77 12.05 8.15 14.92
C PRO A 77 11.59 8.71 16.28
N ASP A 78 11.01 9.91 16.28
CA ASP A 78 10.51 10.58 17.49
C ASP A 78 9.25 9.93 18.10
N ASN A 79 8.56 9.02 17.38
CA ASN A 79 7.33 8.39 17.85
C ASN A 79 7.64 7.18 18.75
N THR A 80 8.20 7.45 19.92
CA THR A 80 8.65 6.44 20.89
C THR A 80 7.54 5.48 21.32
N ALA A 81 6.30 5.97 21.47
CA ALA A 81 5.15 5.15 21.84
C ALA A 81 4.81 4.10 20.77
N SER A 82 4.76 4.51 19.50
CA SER A 82 4.51 3.57 18.40
C SER A 82 5.67 2.59 18.23
N LEU A 83 6.92 3.04 18.38
CA LEU A 83 8.09 2.17 18.32
C LEU A 83 8.08 1.11 19.43
N ALA A 84 7.73 1.49 20.65
CA ALA A 84 7.58 0.55 21.77
C ALA A 84 6.50 -0.50 21.48
N LEU A 85 5.34 -0.09 20.93
CA LEU A 85 4.27 -1.02 20.54
C LEU A 85 4.71 -1.99 19.45
N HIS A 86 5.34 -1.48 18.38
CA HIS A 86 5.84 -2.33 17.29
C HIS A 86 6.89 -3.33 17.79
N ALA A 87 7.83 -2.88 18.63
CA ALA A 87 8.81 -3.76 19.26
C ALA A 87 8.15 -4.85 20.12
N ALA A 88 7.14 -4.49 20.93
CA ALA A 88 6.38 -5.46 21.73
C ALA A 88 5.62 -6.49 20.87
N CYS A 89 5.20 -6.10 19.66
CA CYS A 89 4.60 -7.00 18.67
C CYS A 89 5.63 -7.82 17.86
N GLY A 90 6.93 -7.67 18.14
CA GLY A 90 8.01 -8.42 17.49
C GLY A 90 8.51 -7.82 16.18
N PHE A 91 8.25 -6.54 15.91
CA PHE A 91 8.89 -5.83 14.81
C PHE A 91 10.28 -5.34 15.21
N ARG A 92 11.19 -5.24 14.23
CA ARG A 92 12.52 -4.68 14.39
C ARG A 92 12.80 -3.60 13.35
N THR A 93 13.59 -2.60 13.71
CA THR A 93 14.09 -1.60 12.77
C THR A 93 15.13 -2.23 11.85
N ILE A 94 14.94 -2.06 10.55
CA ILE A 94 15.86 -2.58 9.52
C ILE A 94 16.55 -1.47 8.73
N GLY A 95 16.08 -0.24 8.84
CA GLY A 95 16.71 0.89 8.16
C GLY A 95 16.08 2.22 8.51
N VAL A 96 16.79 3.28 8.14
CA VAL A 96 16.32 4.66 8.23
C VAL A 96 16.27 5.21 6.81
N ARG A 97 15.14 5.81 6.47
CA ARG A 97 14.96 6.60 5.25
C ARG A 97 15.11 8.06 5.62
N GLU A 98 16.25 8.64 5.28
CA GLU A 98 16.60 10.01 5.66
C GLU A 98 15.92 11.05 4.76
N ARG A 99 15.32 12.08 5.38
CA ARG A 99 14.76 13.27 4.72
C ARG A 99 13.84 12.96 3.53
N ILE A 100 12.94 11.99 3.67
CA ILE A 100 12.10 11.52 2.55
C ILE A 100 10.78 12.28 2.38
N ALA A 101 10.34 13.01 3.40
CA ALA A 101 9.09 13.76 3.35
C ALA A 101 9.19 15.05 4.16
N ARG A 102 8.59 16.13 3.65
CA ARG A 102 8.47 17.40 4.37
C ARG A 102 7.15 17.42 5.14
N HIS A 103 7.23 17.55 6.46
CA HIS A 103 6.08 17.62 7.36
C HIS A 103 6.28 18.80 8.30
N HIS A 104 5.33 19.74 8.31
CA HIS A 104 5.45 21.04 9.01
C HIS A 104 6.79 21.76 8.73
N ASP A 105 7.10 21.92 7.45
CA ASP A 105 8.32 22.58 6.95
C ASP A 105 9.66 22.00 7.45
N ARG A 106 9.61 20.81 8.05
CA ARG A 106 10.78 20.02 8.43
C ARG A 106 10.85 18.77 7.55
N TRP A 107 12.01 18.54 6.94
CA TRP A 107 12.31 17.23 6.36
C TRP A 107 12.46 16.20 7.48
N ARG A 108 11.71 15.10 7.37
CA ARG A 108 11.65 14.05 8.39
C ARG A 108 12.26 12.76 7.85
N ASP A 109 12.94 12.08 8.75
CA ASP A 109 13.36 10.70 8.53
C ASP A 109 12.20 9.76 8.89
N THR A 110 12.18 8.56 8.31
CA THR A 110 11.28 7.49 8.73
C THR A 110 12.05 6.20 8.97
N LEU A 111 11.62 5.42 9.94
CA LEU A 111 12.13 4.09 10.23
C LEU A 111 11.36 3.06 9.41
N LEU A 112 12.10 2.17 8.76
CA LEU A 112 11.57 0.94 8.18
C LEU A 112 11.59 -0.15 9.25
N LEU A 113 10.43 -0.75 9.46
CA LEU A 113 10.23 -1.83 10.41
C LEU A 113 9.83 -3.10 9.66
N GLU A 114 10.34 -4.24 10.11
CA GLU A 114 9.87 -5.54 9.64
C GLU A 114 9.50 -6.44 10.80
N ARG A 115 8.63 -7.41 10.53
CA ARG A 115 8.40 -8.58 11.38
C ARG A 115 8.36 -9.80 10.46
N ARG A 116 9.30 -10.72 10.62
CA ARG A 116 9.36 -11.94 9.81
C ARG A 116 8.36 -12.96 10.34
N SER A 117 7.66 -13.62 9.41
CA SER A 117 6.82 -14.77 9.77
C SER A 117 7.70 -15.89 10.33
N PRO A 118 7.33 -16.52 11.45
CA PRO A 118 8.05 -17.69 11.95
C PRO A 118 7.80 -18.95 11.11
N THR A 119 6.85 -18.91 10.17
CA THR A 119 6.37 -20.08 9.43
C THR A 119 6.83 -20.09 7.96
N ILE A 120 7.34 -18.97 7.44
CA ILE A 120 7.81 -18.84 6.05
C ILE A 120 9.31 -18.58 6.09
N THR A 121 10.11 -19.49 5.52
CA THR A 121 11.60 -19.45 5.52
C THR A 121 12.12 -18.85 4.23
#